data_AF-A0A5E4MZN2-F1
#
_entry.id   AF-A0A5E4MZN2-F1
#
_cell.length_a   1.000
_cell.length_b   1.000
_cell.length_c   1.000
_cell.angle_alpha   90.00
_cell.angle_beta   90.00
_cell.angle_gamma   90.00
#
_symmetry.space_group_name_H-M   'P 1'
#
loop_
_entity.id
_entity.type
_entity.pdbx_description
1 polymer ?
#
loop_
_entity_poly.entity_id
_entity_poly.type
_entity_poly.pdbx_seq_one_letter_code
_entity_poly.pdbx_strand_id
1 'polypeptide(L)'
;MKIISGCVKSTKLEWLPVLSHIALPEVHRHSAELKMIEKIQNSPSLPIYDDFYNAPNKRLKSRNPIWTLKRRIITEGDLWKLHWKDGEVLNNHFISNPTQLVPGFVFPRAAWTALNRVRTGQGRCNYLMHKWSMVDSPFCNCGQIQTIRHIVEKCSETKFSGGTSGLRNGDKEALDWLCNLATRL
;
A
#
# COMPACT_ATOMS: atom_id res chain seq x y z
N MET A 1 -0.21 -2.74 -13.00
CA MET A 1 0.45 -1.42 -13.19
C MET A 1 0.98 -1.39 -14.63
N LYS A 2 0.52 -0.46 -15.48
CA LYS A 2 1.05 -0.37 -16.86
C LYS A 2 2.49 0.13 -16.79
N ILE A 3 3.41 -0.74 -17.20
CA ILE A 3 4.83 -0.44 -17.37
C ILE A 3 4.94 0.30 -18.70
N ILE A 4 4.85 1.63 -18.68
CA ILE A 4 4.94 2.43 -19.93
C ILE A 4 6.41 2.69 -20.30
N SER A 5 7.37 2.49 -19.39
CA SER A 5 8.79 2.80 -19.63
C SER A 5 9.81 1.83 -19.02
N GLY A 6 9.40 0.62 -18.61
CA GLY A 6 10.31 -0.46 -18.21
C GLY A 6 11.09 -0.28 -16.90
N CYS A 7 11.35 0.94 -16.41
CA CYS A 7 12.47 1.14 -15.48
C CYS A 7 12.17 1.75 -14.10
N VAL A 8 10.93 2.12 -13.76
CA VAL A 8 10.70 2.78 -12.45
C VAL A 8 9.42 2.30 -11.76
N LYS A 9 9.57 1.45 -10.73
CA LYS A 9 8.54 1.21 -9.70
C LYS A 9 8.73 2.23 -8.58
N SER A 10 8.30 3.47 -8.79
CA SER A 10 8.48 4.55 -7.82
C SER A 10 7.78 4.20 -6.50
N THR A 11 6.49 3.88 -6.54
CA THR A 11 5.76 3.33 -5.38
C THR A 11 5.86 1.81 -5.37
N LYS A 12 6.35 1.24 -4.27
CA LYS A 12 6.36 -0.21 -4.04
C LYS A 12 4.93 -0.76 -4.03
N LEU A 13 4.71 -1.97 -4.56
CA LEU A 13 3.37 -2.51 -4.82
C LEU A 13 2.55 -2.69 -3.55
N GLU A 14 3.22 -2.99 -2.44
CA GLU A 14 2.65 -3.24 -1.13
C GLU A 14 1.98 -1.99 -0.55
N TRP A 15 2.44 -0.79 -0.92
CA TRP A 15 1.81 0.48 -0.50
C TRP A 15 0.48 0.74 -1.20
N LEU A 16 0.27 0.22 -2.42
CA LEU A 16 -0.92 0.57 -3.20
C LEU A 16 -2.23 0.13 -2.51
N PRO A 17 -2.39 -1.13 -2.06
CA PRO A 17 -3.59 -1.57 -1.36
C PRO A 17 -3.95 -0.68 -0.17
N VAL A 18 -2.93 -0.30 0.60
CA VAL A 18 -3.07 0.51 1.82
C VAL A 18 -3.51 1.93 1.49
N LEU A 19 -2.87 2.56 0.49
CA LEU A 19 -3.20 3.92 0.08
C LEU A 19 -4.56 4.00 -0.63
N SER A 20 -4.92 3.02 -1.45
CA SER A 20 -6.22 3.00 -2.10
C SER A 20 -7.34 2.50 -1.20
N HIS A 21 -7.01 1.93 -0.03
CA HIS A 21 -7.93 1.22 0.84
C HIS A 21 -8.70 0.10 0.08
N ILE A 22 -7.97 -0.65 -0.75
CA ILE A 22 -8.50 -1.77 -1.52
C ILE A 22 -7.56 -2.95 -1.27
N ALA A 23 -8.07 -4.05 -0.74
CA ALA A 23 -7.24 -5.20 -0.40
C ALA A 23 -6.61 -5.83 -1.66
N LEU A 24 -5.56 -6.64 -1.44
CA LEU A 24 -4.94 -7.36 -2.55
C LEU A 24 -5.93 -8.35 -3.18
N PRO A 25 -5.81 -8.65 -4.50
CA PRO A 25 -6.67 -9.63 -5.15
C PRO A 25 -6.63 -11.02 -4.51
N GLU A 26 -5.52 -11.41 -3.89
CA GLU A 26 -5.41 -12.66 -3.13
C GLU A 26 -6.28 -12.65 -1.87
N VAL A 27 -6.30 -11.53 -1.14
CA VAL A 27 -7.12 -11.33 0.06
C VAL A 27 -8.61 -11.42 -0.28
N HIS A 28 -9.04 -10.78 -1.38
CA HIS A 28 -10.43 -10.89 -1.85
C HIS A 28 -10.80 -12.29 -2.34
N ARG A 29 -9.89 -12.98 -3.04
CA ARG A 29 -10.11 -14.36 -3.48
C ARG A 29 -10.29 -15.30 -2.29
N HIS A 30 -9.43 -15.19 -1.27
CA HIS A 30 -9.54 -15.95 -0.03
C HIS A 30 -10.87 -15.69 0.71
N SER A 31 -11.29 -14.43 0.80
CA SER A 31 -12.59 -14.04 1.38
C SER A 31 -13.78 -14.66 0.63
N ALA A 32 -13.74 -14.65 -0.71
CA ALA A 32 -14.76 -15.29 -1.54
C ALA A 32 -14.77 -16.82 -1.39
N GLU A 33 -13.59 -17.44 -1.32
CA GLU A 33 -13.43 -18.88 -1.09
C GLU A 33 -14.02 -19.29 0.27
N LEU A 34 -13.75 -18.54 1.35
CA LEU A 34 -14.34 -18.81 2.68
C LEU A 34 -15.86 -18.73 2.67
N LYS A 35 -16.45 -17.70 2.03
CA LYS A 35 -17.91 -17.57 1.87
C LYS A 35 -18.51 -18.73 1.09
N MET A 36 -17.80 -19.21 0.07
CA MET A 36 -18.23 -20.37 -0.72
C MET A 36 -18.23 -21.64 0.13
N ILE A 37 -17.17 -21.87 0.92
CA ILE A 37 -17.09 -23.00 1.84
C ILE A 37 -18.25 -22.94 2.84
N GLU A 38 -18.45 -21.81 3.52
CA GLU A 38 -19.55 -21.63 4.47
C GLU A 38 -20.91 -21.93 3.82
N LYS A 39 -21.15 -21.46 2.59
CA LYS A 39 -22.39 -21.73 1.85
C LYS A 39 -22.59 -23.22 1.58
N ILE A 40 -21.52 -23.95 1.21
CA ILE A 40 -21.56 -25.40 1.02
C ILE A 40 -21.90 -26.09 2.34
N GLN A 41 -21.23 -25.72 3.43
CA GLN A 41 -21.47 -26.31 4.76
C GLN A 41 -22.92 -26.13 5.22
N ASN A 42 -23.50 -24.96 4.95
CA ASN A 42 -24.88 -24.63 5.30
C ASN A 42 -25.93 -25.22 4.33
N SER A 43 -25.51 -25.88 3.25
CA SER A 43 -26.41 -26.45 2.24
C SER A 43 -26.12 -27.94 1.96
N PRO A 44 -26.39 -28.85 2.93
CA PRO A 44 -26.10 -30.28 2.77
C PRO A 44 -26.87 -30.97 1.65
N SER A 45 -27.98 -30.40 1.19
CA SER A 45 -28.79 -30.94 0.11
C SER A 45 -28.18 -30.77 -1.29
N LEU A 46 -27.15 -29.94 -1.44
CA LEU A 46 -26.52 -29.72 -2.73
C LEU A 46 -25.47 -30.80 -3.02
N PRO A 47 -25.38 -31.34 -4.26
CA PRO A 47 -24.38 -32.36 -4.60
C PRO A 47 -22.93 -31.96 -4.30
N ILE A 48 -22.63 -30.66 -4.36
CA ILE A 48 -21.31 -30.11 -4.04
C ILE A 48 -20.89 -30.35 -2.58
N TYR A 49 -21.84 -30.59 -1.67
CA TYR A 49 -21.54 -30.96 -0.29
C TYR A 49 -20.79 -32.29 -0.23
N ASP A 50 -21.31 -33.32 -0.90
CA ASP A 50 -20.67 -34.63 -0.96
C ASP A 50 -19.32 -34.56 -1.68
N ASP A 51 -19.21 -33.79 -2.77
CA ASP A 51 -17.93 -33.57 -3.45
C ASP A 51 -16.87 -32.90 -2.55
N PHE A 52 -17.31 -32.10 -1.58
CA PHE A 52 -16.42 -31.40 -0.65
C PHE A 52 -15.94 -32.30 0.51
N TYR A 53 -16.84 -33.12 1.06
CA TYR A 53 -16.55 -33.95 2.24
C TYR A 53 -16.08 -35.36 1.90
N ASN A 54 -16.57 -35.94 0.81
CA ASN A 54 -16.20 -37.26 0.30
C ASN A 54 -15.31 -37.14 -0.95
N ALA A 55 -14.39 -36.17 -0.92
CA ALA A 55 -13.64 -35.78 -2.09
C ALA A 55 -12.64 -36.86 -2.53
N PRO A 56 -12.48 -37.10 -3.85
CA PRO A 56 -11.52 -38.06 -4.35
C PRO A 56 -10.08 -37.59 -4.13
N ASN A 57 -9.15 -38.55 -4.16
CA ASN A 57 -7.73 -38.26 -4.11
C ASN A 57 -7.33 -37.29 -5.22
N LYS A 58 -6.51 -36.29 -4.87
CA LYS A 58 -6.00 -35.29 -5.81
C LYS A 58 -5.17 -35.99 -6.90
N ARG A 59 -5.76 -36.12 -8.10
CA ARG A 59 -5.16 -36.80 -9.25
C ARG A 59 -3.90 -36.09 -9.79
N LEU A 60 -3.92 -34.76 -9.87
CA LEU A 60 -2.82 -33.96 -10.41
C LEU A 60 -2.29 -32.98 -9.36
N LYS A 61 -0.98 -32.94 -9.15
CA LYS A 61 -0.32 -32.03 -8.20
C LYS A 61 -0.61 -30.55 -8.48
N SER A 62 -0.73 -30.18 -9.75
CA SER A 62 -1.00 -28.79 -10.19
C SER A 62 -2.43 -28.31 -9.95
N ARG A 63 -3.40 -29.21 -9.77
CA ARG A 63 -4.80 -28.83 -9.54
C ARG A 63 -5.00 -28.49 -8.07
N ASN A 64 -5.61 -27.35 -7.77
CA ASN A 64 -5.93 -26.96 -6.40
C ASN A 64 -7.46 -26.91 -6.23
N PRO A 65 -8.12 -28.08 -6.15
CA PRO A 65 -9.56 -28.12 -5.94
C PRO A 65 -9.92 -27.62 -4.54
N ILE A 66 -11.15 -27.13 -4.39
CA ILE A 66 -11.60 -26.41 -3.19
C ILE A 66 -11.49 -27.25 -1.90
N TRP A 67 -11.64 -28.58 -1.97
CA TRP A 67 -11.51 -29.48 -0.82
C TRP A 67 -10.06 -29.72 -0.35
N THR A 68 -9.05 -29.24 -1.10
CA THR A 68 -7.64 -29.35 -0.71
C THR A 68 -7.16 -28.21 0.18
N LEU A 69 -7.98 -27.18 0.38
CA LEU A 69 -7.65 -26.11 1.31
C LEU A 69 -7.55 -26.67 2.73
N LYS A 70 -6.39 -26.47 3.36
CA LYS A 70 -6.28 -26.59 4.81
C LYS A 70 -7.16 -25.49 5.41
N ARG A 71 -8.03 -25.85 6.35
CA ARG A 71 -8.99 -24.97 7.08
C ARG A 71 -8.30 -23.90 7.93
N ARG A 72 -7.32 -23.17 7.40
CA ARG A 72 -6.81 -21.98 8.04
C ARG A 72 -7.82 -20.88 7.78
N ILE A 73 -8.76 -20.74 8.71
CA ILE A 73 -9.72 -19.64 8.76
C ILE A 73 -8.92 -18.40 9.18
N ILE A 74 -8.10 -17.88 8.26
CA ILE A 74 -7.49 -16.56 8.41
C ILE A 74 -8.53 -15.58 7.88
N THR A 75 -8.87 -14.57 8.66
CA THR A 75 -9.82 -13.55 8.20
C THR A 75 -9.19 -12.70 7.10
N GLU A 76 -10.03 -12.03 6.29
CA GLU A 76 -9.58 -11.11 5.25
C GLU A 76 -8.60 -10.06 5.80
N GLY A 77 -8.94 -9.47 6.95
CA GLY A 77 -8.11 -8.47 7.61
C GLY A 77 -6.79 -9.02 8.12
N ASP A 78 -6.77 -10.24 8.66
CA ASP A 78 -5.54 -10.86 9.17
C ASP A 78 -4.59 -11.27 8.03
N LEU A 79 -5.15 -11.77 6.93
CA LEU A 79 -4.37 -12.09 5.74
C LEU A 79 -3.74 -10.82 5.15
N TRP A 80 -4.49 -9.72 5.12
CA TRP A 80 -3.95 -8.43 4.67
C TRP A 80 -2.85 -7.91 5.62
N LYS A 81 -3.04 -7.99 6.93
CA LYS A 81 -2.00 -7.62 7.91
C LYS A 81 -0.74 -8.47 7.75
N LEU A 82 -0.88 -9.76 7.47
CA LEU A 82 0.25 -10.66 7.21
C LEU A 82 1.04 -10.18 5.98
N HIS A 83 0.35 -9.94 4.84
CA HIS A 83 1.00 -9.41 3.64
C HIS A 83 1.68 -8.05 3.88
N TRP A 84 1.08 -7.16 4.67
CA TRP A 84 1.68 -5.88 5.00
C TRP A 84 2.94 -6.03 5.86
N LYS A 85 2.94 -6.95 6.83
CA LYS A 85 4.08 -7.24 7.70
C LYS A 85 5.23 -7.88 6.93
N ASP A 86 4.93 -8.79 6.02
CA ASP A 86 5.93 -9.50 5.19
C ASP A 86 6.47 -8.61 4.07
N GLY A 87 5.80 -7.50 3.76
CA GLY A 87 6.24 -6.52 2.78
C GLY A 87 7.44 -5.71 3.25
N GLU A 88 8.58 -5.87 2.61
CA GLU A 88 9.77 -5.04 2.84
C GLU A 88 9.59 -3.64 2.20
N VAL A 89 8.80 -2.77 2.82
CA VAL A 89 8.60 -1.40 2.33
C VAL A 89 9.13 -0.33 3.27
N LEU A 90 9.74 0.70 2.66
CA LEU A 90 10.16 1.90 3.38
C LEU A 90 8.95 2.48 4.11
N ASN A 91 9.18 2.93 5.34
CA ASN A 91 8.20 3.65 6.15
C ASN A 91 6.92 2.86 6.50
N ASN A 92 6.97 1.52 6.46
CA ASN A 92 5.83 0.67 6.84
C ASN A 92 5.28 1.00 8.25
N HIS A 93 6.15 1.40 9.17
CA HIS A 93 5.84 1.80 10.54
C HIS A 93 4.89 3.02 10.64
N PHE A 94 4.70 3.80 9.57
CA PHE A 94 3.68 4.85 9.54
C PHE A 94 2.25 4.30 9.51
N ILE A 95 2.06 3.04 9.12
CA ILE A 95 0.74 2.42 9.06
C ILE A 95 0.65 1.35 10.14
N SER A 96 -0.11 1.62 11.19
CA SER A 96 -0.34 0.65 12.26
C SER A 96 -1.30 -0.46 11.84
N ASN A 97 -2.33 -0.12 11.06
CA ASN A 97 -3.30 -1.08 10.55
C ASN A 97 -3.57 -0.82 9.05
N PRO A 98 -3.17 -1.73 8.14
CA PRO A 98 -3.38 -1.57 6.71
C PRO A 98 -4.85 -1.69 6.29
N THR A 99 -5.71 -2.25 7.15
CA THR A 99 -7.14 -2.47 6.84
C THR A 99 -8.01 -1.26 7.15
N GLN A 100 -7.44 -0.15 7.62
CA GLN A 100 -8.15 1.08 7.94
C GLN A 100 -7.83 2.16 6.92
N LEU A 101 -8.72 3.14 6.79
CA LEU A 101 -8.42 4.34 6.02
C LEU A 101 -7.24 5.05 6.66
N VAL A 102 -6.22 5.31 5.87
CA VAL A 102 -5.04 6.04 6.36
C VAL A 102 -5.39 7.51 6.57
N PRO A 103 -4.72 8.22 7.49
CA PRO A 103 -5.04 9.63 7.73
C PRO A 103 -4.88 10.49 6.47
N GLY A 104 -5.67 11.56 6.36
CA GLY A 104 -5.66 12.43 5.17
C GLY A 104 -6.30 11.83 3.92
N PHE A 105 -6.93 10.65 3.97
CA PHE A 105 -7.63 10.05 2.81
C PHE A 105 -8.70 10.96 2.19
N VAL A 106 -9.33 11.80 3.03
CA VAL A 106 -10.35 12.77 2.62
C VAL A 106 -9.77 14.09 2.10
N PHE A 107 -8.44 14.24 2.06
CA PHE A 107 -7.81 15.46 1.58
C PHE A 107 -8.07 15.70 0.09
N PRO A 108 -8.03 16.98 -0.36
CA PRO A 108 -8.02 17.29 -1.77
C PRO A 108 -6.91 16.51 -2.50
N ARG A 109 -7.19 16.10 -3.75
CA ARG A 109 -6.32 15.21 -4.53
C ARG A 109 -4.84 15.62 -4.54
N ALA A 110 -4.56 16.93 -4.62
CA ALA A 110 -3.19 17.45 -4.64
C ALA A 110 -2.46 17.19 -3.31
N ALA A 111 -3.06 17.59 -2.18
CA ALA A 111 -2.52 17.35 -0.84
C ALA A 111 -2.43 15.85 -0.52
N TRP A 112 -3.45 15.08 -0.89
CA TRP A 112 -3.44 13.62 -0.76
C TRP A 112 -2.28 12.97 -1.52
N THR A 113 -2.05 13.39 -2.77
CA THR A 113 -0.95 12.89 -3.59
C THR A 113 0.41 13.25 -2.97
N ALA A 114 0.59 14.50 -2.54
CA ALA A 114 1.83 14.94 -1.90
C ALA A 114 2.11 14.18 -0.59
N LEU A 115 1.09 13.99 0.26
CA LEU A 115 1.19 13.20 1.49
C LEU A 115 1.62 11.75 1.22
N ASN A 116 1.05 11.12 0.19
CA ASN A 116 1.40 9.75 -0.17
C ASN A 116 2.82 9.62 -0.74
N ARG A 117 3.31 10.66 -1.43
CA ARG A 117 4.72 10.72 -1.86
C ARG A 117 5.66 10.86 -0.67
N VAL A 118 5.26 11.58 0.38
CA VAL A 118 6.00 11.61 1.66
C VAL A 118 6.04 10.22 2.31
N ARG A 119 4.88 9.56 2.46
CA ARG A 119 4.78 8.23 3.05
C ARG A 119 5.67 7.21 2.37
N THR A 120 5.60 7.18 1.04
CA THR A 120 6.37 6.23 0.22
C THR A 120 7.83 6.64 0.06
N GLY A 121 8.19 7.88 0.42
CA GLY A 121 9.51 8.46 0.19
C GLY A 121 9.82 8.71 -1.29
N GLN A 122 8.79 8.70 -2.13
CA GLN A 122 8.88 8.60 -3.59
C GLN A 122 8.04 9.70 -4.20
N GLY A 123 8.71 10.73 -4.71
CA GLY A 123 8.06 11.93 -5.26
C GLY A 123 9.01 12.71 -6.14
N ARG A 124 8.62 13.92 -6.49
CA ARG A 124 9.40 14.80 -7.36
C ARG A 124 10.41 15.59 -6.52
N CYS A 125 11.52 14.94 -6.21
CA CYS A 125 12.68 15.57 -5.56
C CYS A 125 13.89 15.58 -6.50
N ASN A 126 14.76 16.58 -6.38
CA ASN A 126 15.90 16.73 -7.31
C ASN A 126 16.82 15.51 -7.29
N TYR A 127 16.94 14.79 -6.17
CA TYR A 127 17.67 13.52 -6.13
C TYR A 127 17.13 12.49 -7.14
N LEU A 128 15.81 12.27 -7.17
CA LEU A 128 15.19 11.32 -8.11
C LEU A 128 15.18 11.87 -9.54
N MET A 129 14.93 13.17 -9.71
CA MET A 129 14.93 13.81 -11.02
C MET A 129 16.32 13.78 -11.66
N HIS A 130 17.39 14.00 -10.88
CA HIS A 130 18.77 13.92 -11.35
C HIS A 130 19.14 12.48 -11.70
N LYS A 131 18.71 11.50 -10.88
CA LYS A 131 18.87 10.08 -11.20
C LYS A 131 18.19 9.68 -12.52
N TRP A 132 17.17 10.41 -12.94
CA TRP A 132 16.48 10.23 -14.23
C TRP A 132 16.97 11.18 -15.33
N SER A 133 18.07 11.92 -15.10
CA SER A 133 18.62 12.90 -16.05
C SER A 133 17.62 13.98 -16.49
N MET A 134 16.66 14.32 -15.64
CA MET A 134 15.66 15.37 -15.88
C MET A 134 16.08 16.73 -15.33
N VAL A 135 17.11 16.76 -14.49
CA VAL A 135 17.74 17.98 -13.95
C VAL A 135 19.25 17.74 -13.88
N ASP A 136 20.02 18.81 -13.99
CA ASP A 136 21.49 18.75 -14.02
C ASP A 136 22.12 18.51 -12.63
N SER A 137 21.35 18.72 -11.55
CA SER A 137 21.87 18.67 -10.19
C SER A 137 20.85 18.08 -9.20
N PRO A 138 21.30 17.27 -8.22
CA PRO A 138 20.44 16.72 -7.17
C PRO A 138 20.23 17.68 -5.98
N PHE A 139 20.83 18.87 -5.99
CA PHE A 139 20.84 19.79 -4.85
C PHE A 139 19.55 20.61 -4.74
N CYS A 140 19.18 20.95 -3.51
CA CYS A 140 18.15 21.92 -3.15
C CYS A 140 18.74 23.34 -3.15
N ASN A 141 17.89 24.37 -3.12
CA ASN A 141 18.30 25.77 -2.99
C ASN A 141 19.18 26.02 -1.76
N CYS A 142 18.97 25.26 -0.69
CA CYS A 142 19.80 25.32 0.52
C CYS A 142 21.17 24.60 0.39
N GLY A 143 21.52 24.10 -0.80
CA GLY A 143 22.81 23.45 -1.10
C GLY A 143 22.91 21.97 -0.70
N GLN A 144 21.90 21.39 -0.06
CA GLN A 144 21.88 19.97 0.35
C GLN A 144 21.17 19.09 -0.68
N ILE A 145 21.44 17.77 -0.69
CA ILE A 145 20.74 16.84 -1.59
C ILE A 145 19.24 16.84 -1.29
N GLN A 146 18.44 17.19 -2.28
CA GLN A 146 17.00 17.28 -2.13
C GLN A 146 16.36 15.89 -2.19
N THR A 147 16.20 15.27 -1.04
CA THR A 147 15.36 14.08 -0.85
C THR A 147 14.01 14.48 -0.26
N ILE A 148 13.01 13.60 -0.34
CA ILE A 148 11.69 13.83 0.31
C ILE A 148 11.85 14.07 1.82
N ARG A 149 12.69 13.26 2.47
CA ARG A 149 13.04 13.44 3.88
C ARG A 149 13.70 14.79 4.15
N HIS A 150 14.57 15.25 3.26
CA HIS A 150 15.18 16.58 3.37
C HIS A 150 14.13 17.69 3.29
N ILE A 151 13.23 17.66 2.30
CA ILE A 151 12.16 18.66 2.13
C ILE A 151 11.30 18.77 3.40
N VAL A 152 10.95 17.63 4.00
CA VAL A 152 10.06 17.57 5.16
C VAL A 152 10.76 17.91 6.48
N GLU A 153 11.97 17.39 6.72
CA GLU A 153 12.59 17.43 8.06
C GLU A 153 13.76 18.42 8.19
N LYS A 154 14.46 18.72 7.11
CA LYS A 154 15.79 19.37 7.17
C LYS A 154 15.90 20.68 6.41
N CYS A 155 15.07 20.89 5.38
CA CYS A 155 15.17 22.07 4.52
C CYS A 155 14.80 23.33 5.30
N SER A 156 15.66 24.35 5.27
CA SER A 156 15.41 25.63 5.94
C SER A 156 14.17 26.36 5.40
N GLU A 157 13.81 26.12 4.14
CA GLU A 157 12.71 26.81 3.46
C GLU A 157 11.37 26.06 3.60
N THR A 158 11.39 24.73 3.63
CA THR A 158 10.17 23.92 3.51
C THR A 158 9.89 23.01 4.69
N LYS A 159 10.76 22.96 5.72
CA LYS A 159 10.60 22.02 6.84
C LYS A 159 9.22 22.13 7.49
N PHE A 160 8.62 20.97 7.77
CA PHE A 160 7.45 20.87 8.62
C PHE A 160 7.88 20.69 10.08
N SER A 161 7.28 21.43 11.00
CA SER A 161 7.62 21.40 12.44
C SER A 161 7.49 19.99 13.04
N GLY A 162 6.48 19.23 12.63
CA GLY A 162 6.25 17.85 13.06
C GLY A 162 7.06 16.78 12.29
N GLY A 163 7.87 17.15 11.30
CA GLY A 163 8.61 16.21 10.44
C GLY A 163 7.72 15.18 9.74
N THR A 164 8.28 14.04 9.33
CA THR A 164 7.49 12.98 8.66
C THR A 164 6.46 12.35 9.60
N SER A 165 6.74 12.31 10.90
CA SER A 165 5.86 11.74 11.91
C SER A 165 4.61 12.59 12.16
N GLY A 166 4.72 13.92 12.12
CA GLY A 166 3.55 14.80 12.25
C GLY A 166 2.66 14.76 11.00
N LEU A 167 3.26 14.67 9.81
CA LEU A 167 2.49 14.47 8.56
C LEU A 167 1.72 13.15 8.54
N ARG A 168 2.16 12.14 9.29
CA ARG A 168 1.47 10.85 9.44
C ARG A 168 0.02 11.03 9.90
N ASN A 169 -0.21 11.94 10.84
CA ASN A 169 -1.50 12.11 11.52
C ASN A 169 -2.56 12.72 10.59
N GLY A 170 -2.16 13.35 9.49
CA GLY A 170 -3.11 13.93 8.54
C GLY A 170 -3.97 15.02 9.18
N ASP A 171 -3.39 15.80 10.09
CA ASP A 171 -4.07 16.89 10.79
C ASP A 171 -4.22 18.13 9.90
N LYS A 172 -4.98 19.12 10.37
CA LYS A 172 -5.18 20.39 9.64
C LYS A 172 -3.87 21.13 9.35
N GLU A 173 -2.90 21.08 10.26
CA GLU A 173 -1.56 21.66 10.05
C GLU A 173 -0.80 20.97 8.92
N ALA A 174 -0.92 19.65 8.83
CA ALA A 174 -0.32 18.89 7.74
C ALA A 174 -0.96 19.27 6.40
N LEU A 175 -2.29 19.43 6.36
CA LEU A 175 -3.00 19.88 5.17
C LEU A 175 -2.59 21.29 4.74
N ASP A 176 -2.51 22.23 5.67
CA ASP A 176 -2.10 23.60 5.37
C ASP A 176 -0.67 23.66 4.81
N TRP A 177 0.27 22.95 5.46
CA TRP A 177 1.64 22.84 4.96
C TRP A 177 1.71 22.21 3.56
N LEU A 178 0.94 21.15 3.30
CA LEU A 178 0.90 20.50 1.98
C LEU A 178 0.32 21.42 0.88
N CYS A 179 -0.65 22.26 1.24
CA CYS A 179 -1.26 23.22 0.32
C CYS A 179 -0.33 24.41 0.01
N ASN A 180 0.45 24.86 0.99
CA ASN A 180 1.34 26.02 0.89
C ASN A 180 2.76 25.67 0.40
N LEU A 181 3.01 24.39 0.09
CA LEU A 181 4.31 23.92 -0.37
C LEU A 181 4.61 24.45 -1.79
N ALA A 182 5.62 25.30 -1.92
CA ALA A 182 6.04 25.86 -3.22
C ALA A 182 6.53 24.80 -4.21
N THR A 183 7.12 23.71 -3.70
CA THR A 183 7.56 22.58 -4.52
C THR A 183 6.48 21.52 -4.58
N ARG A 184 6.08 21.11 -5.79
CA ARG A 184 5.14 19.99 -5.94
C ARG A 184 5.87 18.68 -5.68
N LEU A 185 5.72 18.16 -4.46
CA LEU A 185 6.13 16.80 -4.08
C LEU A 185 5.51 15.79 -5.01
#